data_AF-A5B732-F1
#
_entry.id   AF-A5B732-F1
#
_cell.length_a   1.000
_cell.length_b   1.000
_cell.length_c   1.000
_cell.angle_alpha   90.00
_cell.angle_beta   90.00
_cell.angle_gamma   90.00
#
_symmetry.space_group_name_H-M   'P 1'
#
loop_
_entity.id
_entity.type
_entity.pdbx_description
1 polymer ?
#
loop_
_entity_poly.entity_id
_entity_poly.type
_entity_poly.pdbx_seq_one_letter_code
_entity_poly.pdbx_strand_id
1 'polypeptide(L)'
;MGSLPDWNAIISSNPSEDARNLLSAPASSSSNVMEPVKFDPSKKSVSLLMPGFDKSEIKLYQYRGGSELLVEAGDQRRVIRLPPEIQGKVGGAKFADRKLVITMR
;
A
#
# COMPACT_ATOMS: atom_id res chain seq x y z
N MET A 1 -11.35 1.87 -39.61
CA MET A 1 -11.82 1.16 -38.40
C MET A 1 -10.60 0.81 -37.58
N GLY A 2 -10.41 1.43 -36.42
CA GLY A 2 -9.28 1.11 -35.54
C GLY A 2 -9.58 -0.18 -34.78
N SER A 3 -8.70 -1.17 -34.87
CA SER A 3 -8.76 -2.37 -34.03
C SER A 3 -8.72 -1.98 -32.56
N LEU A 4 -9.57 -2.58 -31.73
CA LEU A 4 -9.48 -2.38 -30.29
C LEU A 4 -8.07 -2.78 -29.82
N PRO A 5 -7.46 -1.98 -28.92
CA PRO A 5 -6.21 -2.38 -28.29
C PRO A 5 -6.37 -3.76 -27.65
N ASP A 6 -5.46 -4.68 -27.96
CA ASP A 6 -5.42 -5.99 -27.33
C ASP A 6 -4.91 -5.82 -25.89
N TRP A 7 -5.87 -5.64 -24.98
CA TRP A 7 -5.61 -5.48 -23.56
C TRP A 7 -4.82 -6.66 -22.97
N ASN A 8 -5.00 -7.88 -23.48
CA ASN A 8 -4.25 -9.04 -23.01
C ASN A 8 -2.77 -8.93 -23.40
N ALA A 9 -2.49 -8.52 -24.64
CA ALA A 9 -1.12 -8.28 -25.10
C ALA A 9 -0.46 -7.11 -24.35
N ILE A 10 -1.21 -6.06 -24.02
CA ILE A 10 -0.70 -4.90 -23.28
C ILE A 10 -0.37 -5.27 -21.83
N ILE A 11 -1.29 -5.96 -21.13
CA ILE A 11 -1.06 -6.48 -19.78
C ILE A 11 0.07 -7.53 -19.79
N SER A 12 0.33 -8.19 -20.92
CA SER A 12 1.39 -9.21 -21.02
C SER A 12 2.70 -8.69 -21.62
N SER A 13 2.84 -7.40 -21.91
CA SER A 13 4.05 -6.87 -22.54
C SER A 13 4.98 -6.16 -21.55
N ASN A 14 4.48 -5.53 -20.47
CA ASN A 14 5.37 -4.92 -19.48
C ASN A 14 4.87 -4.63 -18.03
N PRO A 15 4.17 -5.53 -17.32
CA PRO A 15 4.16 -5.50 -15.86
C PRO A 15 5.37 -6.23 -15.30
N SER A 16 5.90 -5.77 -14.16
CA SER A 16 6.84 -6.56 -13.36
C SER A 16 6.28 -7.97 -13.13
N GLU A 17 7.15 -8.97 -13.05
CA GLU A 17 6.78 -10.38 -12.90
C GLU A 17 5.74 -10.58 -11.78
N ASP A 18 5.87 -9.82 -10.69
CA ASP A 18 4.92 -9.83 -9.60
C ASP A 18 3.56 -9.23 -9.96
N ALA A 19 3.49 -8.15 -10.73
CA ALA A 19 2.22 -7.56 -11.15
C ALA A 19 1.41 -8.55 -12.01
N ARG A 20 2.09 -9.36 -12.83
CA ARG A 20 1.43 -10.47 -13.56
C ARG A 20 0.93 -11.54 -12.60
N ASN A 21 1.76 -11.97 -11.67
CA ASN A 21 1.35 -12.96 -10.65
C ASN A 21 0.15 -12.48 -9.81
N LEU A 22 0.02 -11.17 -9.58
CA LEU A 22 -1.10 -10.56 -8.87
C LEU A 22 -2.38 -10.50 -9.70
N LEU A 23 -2.28 -10.18 -11.00
CA LEU A 23 -3.42 -10.03 -11.90
C LEU A 23 -3.94 -11.36 -12.46
N SER A 24 -3.07 -12.38 -12.55
CA SER A 24 -3.42 -13.73 -13.03
C SER A 24 -4.04 -14.63 -11.97
N ALA A 25 -4.17 -14.18 -10.72
CA ALA A 25 -4.80 -14.94 -9.65
C ALA A 25 -6.33 -15.04 -9.86
N PRO A 26 -6.95 -16.24 -9.76
CA PRO A 26 -8.37 -16.42 -10.02
C PRO A 26 -9.24 -15.64 -9.04
N ALA A 27 -10.28 -14.98 -9.56
CA ALA A 27 -11.22 -14.15 -8.79
C ALA A 27 -11.95 -14.89 -7.64
N SER A 28 -11.94 -16.22 -7.67
CA SER A 28 -12.50 -17.11 -6.64
C SER A 28 -11.65 -17.20 -5.36
N SER A 29 -10.43 -16.66 -5.36
CA SER A 29 -9.54 -16.55 -4.20
C SER A 29 -9.70 -15.17 -3.52
N SER A 30 -10.93 -14.73 -3.32
CA SER A 30 -11.29 -13.41 -2.77
C SER A 30 -10.89 -13.18 -1.30
N SER A 31 -10.12 -14.09 -0.69
CA SER A 31 -9.59 -13.96 0.68
C SER A 31 -8.19 -13.38 0.76
N ASN A 32 -7.49 -13.19 -0.37
CA ASN A 32 -6.14 -12.60 -0.43
C ASN A 32 -6.09 -11.35 -1.33
N VAL A 33 -7.20 -10.62 -1.45
CA VAL A 33 -7.16 -9.26 -1.99
C VAL A 33 -6.26 -8.46 -1.04
N MET A 34 -5.04 -8.14 -1.46
CA MET A 34 -4.09 -7.42 -0.61
C MET A 34 -4.75 -6.13 -0.14
N GLU A 35 -5.09 -6.07 1.14
CA GLU A 35 -5.70 -4.88 1.72
C GLU A 35 -4.73 -3.70 1.52
N PRO A 36 -5.15 -2.61 0.85
CA PRO A 36 -4.28 -1.46 0.63
C PRO A 36 -3.76 -0.86 1.94
N VAL A 37 -4.52 -1.05 3.02
CA VAL A 37 -4.17 -0.65 4.38
C VAL A 37 -4.65 -1.76 5.31
N LYS A 38 -3.74 -2.30 6.12
CA LYS A 38 -4.04 -3.26 7.18
C LYS A 38 -3.68 -2.67 8.52
N PHE A 39 -4.60 -2.74 9.47
CA PHE A 39 -4.39 -2.31 10.85
C PHE A 39 -4.18 -3.54 11.73
N ASP A 40 -3.15 -3.51 12.58
CA ASP A 40 -2.86 -4.56 13.57
C ASP A 40 -2.86 -3.90 14.96
N PRO A 41 -4.02 -3.92 15.68
CA PRO A 41 -4.14 -3.37 17.02
C PRO A 41 -3.21 -4.03 18.03
N SER A 42 -3.00 -5.34 17.91
CA SER A 42 -2.16 -6.11 18.83
C SER A 42 -0.70 -5.67 18.80
N LYS A 43 -0.20 -5.28 17.63
CA LYS A 43 1.17 -4.76 17.45
C LYS A 43 1.25 -3.24 17.41
N LYS A 44 0.12 -2.54 17.58
CA LYS A 44 -0.01 -1.10 17.32
C LYS A 44 0.64 -0.66 16.01
N SER A 45 0.36 -1.41 14.94
CA SER A 45 1.03 -1.20 13.66
C SER A 45 0.04 -1.06 12.50
N VAL A 46 0.48 -0.35 11.47
CA VAL A 46 -0.27 -0.16 10.22
C VAL A 46 0.62 -0.58 9.08
N SER A 47 0.10 -1.40 8.17
CA SER A 47 0.80 -1.82 6.96
C SER A 47 0.08 -1.23 5.74
N LEU A 48 0.79 -0.45 4.94
CA LEU A 48 0.30 0.06 3.66
C LEU A 48 0.98 -0.69 2.53
N LEU A 49 0.19 -1.18 1.58
CA LEU A 49 0.73 -1.71 0.33
C LEU A 49 1.10 -0.55 -0.60
N MET A 50 2.35 -0.49 -1.02
CA MET A 50 2.91 0.58 -1.86
C MET A 50 3.72 -0.05 -3.01
N PRO A 51 3.04 -0.72 -3.97
CA PRO A 51 3.72 -1.37 -5.08
C PRO A 51 4.26 -0.33 -6.06
N GLY A 52 5.43 -0.60 -6.66
CA GLY A 52 6.02 0.27 -7.68
C GLY A 52 6.70 1.53 -7.14
N PHE A 53 6.84 1.67 -5.82
CA PHE A 53 7.59 2.76 -5.20
C PHE A 53 8.83 2.23 -4.48
N ASP A 54 9.91 2.98 -4.58
CA ASP A 54 11.09 2.78 -3.74
C ASP A 54 10.97 3.54 -2.42
N LYS A 55 11.71 3.09 -1.41
CA LYS A 55 11.71 3.71 -0.07
C LYS A 55 12.03 5.21 -0.11
N SER A 56 12.89 5.65 -1.04
CA SER A 56 13.29 7.06 -1.20
C SER A 56 12.17 7.96 -1.71
N GLU A 57 11.17 7.39 -2.36
CA GLU A 57 10.05 8.13 -2.97
C GLU A 57 8.88 8.31 -2.00
N ILE A 58 8.93 7.64 -0.84
CA ILE A 58 7.86 7.60 0.14
C ILE A 58 8.18 8.56 1.29
N LYS A 59 7.27 9.49 1.55
CA LYS A 59 7.31 10.39 2.71
C LYS A 59 6.14 10.07 3.64
N LEU A 60 6.42 10.04 4.94
CA LEU A 60 5.45 9.78 5.98
C LEU A 60 5.42 10.95 6.96
N TYR A 61 4.23 11.51 7.17
CA TYR A 61 3.99 12.58 8.14
C TYR A 61 2.90 12.16 9.12
N GLN A 62 2.99 12.66 10.35
CA GLN A 62 2.00 12.42 11.39
C GLN A 62 1.27 13.72 11.73
N TYR A 63 -0.06 13.66 11.76
CA TYR A 63 -0.93 14.81 12.01
C TYR A 63 -1.83 14.60 13.24
N ARG A 64 -2.46 15.70 13.69
CA ARG A 64 -3.50 15.75 14.73
C ARG A 64 -3.17 14.93 15.98
N GLY A 65 -1.97 15.14 16.53
CA GLY A 65 -1.54 14.48 17.76
C GLY A 65 -1.34 12.96 17.64
N GLY A 66 -1.24 12.43 16.43
CA GLY A 66 -1.02 11.00 16.19
C GLY A 66 -2.28 10.19 15.93
N SER A 67 -3.37 10.85 15.55
CA SER A 67 -4.60 10.20 15.08
C SER A 67 -4.63 9.98 13.55
N GLU A 68 -3.80 10.69 12.79
CA GLU A 68 -3.76 10.62 11.34
C GLU A 68 -2.32 10.49 10.83
N LEU A 69 -2.13 9.71 9.76
CA LEU A 69 -0.90 9.65 8.98
C LEU A 69 -1.16 10.20 7.58
N LEU A 70 -0.23 11.00 7.07
CA LEU A 70 -0.20 11.37 5.67
C LEU A 70 0.96 10.63 5.02
N VAL A 71 0.65 9.91 3.94
CA VAL A 71 1.65 9.24 3.12
C VAL A 71 1.68 9.94 1.76
N GLU A 72 2.86 10.39 1.37
CA GLU A 72 3.12 10.91 0.03
C GLU A 72 4.05 9.95 -0.72
N ALA A 73 3.70 9.62 -1.96
CA ALA A 73 4.54 8.83 -2.84
C ALA A 73 4.33 9.29 -4.28
N GLY A 74 5.40 9.70 -4.95
CA GLY A 74 5.31 10.36 -6.26
C GLY A 74 4.44 11.62 -6.21
N ASP A 75 3.38 11.65 -7.00
CA ASP A 75 2.35 12.70 -7.04
C ASP A 75 1.10 12.39 -6.19
N GLN A 76 1.09 11.23 -5.51
CA GLN A 76 -0.04 10.80 -4.69
C GLN A 76 0.14 11.20 -3.23
N ARG A 77 -0.97 11.62 -2.62
CA ARG A 77 -1.06 11.95 -1.18
C ARG A 77 -2.29 11.31 -0.59
N ARG A 78 -2.12 10.53 0.47
CA ARG A 78 -3.22 9.82 1.13
C ARG A 78 -3.18 10.03 2.64
N VAL A 79 -4.32 10.44 3.19
CA VAL A 79 -4.53 10.49 4.64
C VAL A 79 -5.08 9.14 5.11
N ILE A 80 -4.44 8.58 6.14
CA ILE A 80 -4.86 7.36 6.83
C ILE A 80 -5.29 7.76 8.24
N ARG A 81 -6.58 7.54 8.55
CA ARG A 81 -7.10 7.72 9.90
C ARG A 81 -6.84 6.47 10.72
N LEU A 82 -6.24 6.64 11.89
CA LEU A 82 -5.89 5.55 12.78
C LEU A 82 -7.07 5.24 13.71
N PRO A 83 -7.46 3.97 13.89
CA PRO A 83 -8.42 3.59 14.92
C PRO A 83 -7.86 3.91 16.31
N PRO A 84 -8.72 4.27 17.29
CA PRO A 84 -8.30 4.71 18.63
C PRO A 84 -7.29 3.79 19.32
N GLU A 85 -7.41 2.48 19.08
CA GLU A 85 -6.58 1.42 19.65
C GLU A 85 -5.09 1.53 19.28
N ILE A 86 -4.78 2.17 18.14
CA ILE A 86 -3.40 2.32 17.64
C ILE A 86 -2.98 3.79 17.51
N GLN A 87 -3.83 4.74 17.95
CA GLN A 87 -3.43 6.14 17.96
C GLN A 87 -2.25 6.34 18.93
N GLY A 88 -1.34 7.22 18.58
CA GLY A 88 -0.12 7.43 19.35
C GLY A 88 0.98 8.06 18.50
N LYS A 89 2.18 8.21 19.05
CA LYS A 89 3.30 8.78 18.30
C LYS A 89 3.92 7.72 17.41
N VAL A 90 4.31 8.06 16.17
CA VAL A 90 5.06 7.12 15.33
C VAL A 90 6.37 6.75 16.03
N GLY A 91 6.54 5.47 16.35
CA GLY A 91 7.76 4.91 16.93
C GLY A 91 8.82 4.59 15.89
N GLY A 92 8.37 4.24 14.68
CA GLY A 92 9.24 3.98 13.53
C GLY A 92 8.44 3.52 12.32
N ALA A 93 9.09 3.50 11.17
CA ALA A 93 8.52 2.97 9.93
C ALA A 93 9.56 2.12 9.19
N LYS A 94 9.13 1.01 8.61
CA LYS A 94 9.96 0.10 7.83
C LYS A 94 9.31 -0.14 6.48
N PHE A 95 10.09 -0.02 5.40
CA PHE A 95 9.66 -0.44 4.08
C PHE A 95 10.29 -1.80 3.76
N ALA A 96 9.45 -2.82 3.55
CA ALA A 96 9.86 -4.18 3.20
C ALA A 96 8.74 -4.87 2.44
N ASP A 97 9.06 -5.75 1.49
CA ASP A 97 8.07 -6.52 0.74
C ASP A 97 6.98 -5.65 0.10
N ARG A 98 7.37 -4.46 -0.40
CA ARG A 98 6.48 -3.44 -1.01
C ARG A 98 5.41 -2.91 -0.05
N LYS A 99 5.67 -3.03 1.25
CA LYS A 99 4.80 -2.55 2.31
C LYS A 99 5.54 -1.55 3.17
N LEU A 100 4.85 -0.44 3.46
CA LEU A 100 5.25 0.48 4.50
C LEU A 100 4.58 0.05 5.81
N VAL A 101 5.36 -0.48 6.74
CA VAL A 101 4.92 -0.87 8.08
C VAL A 101 5.26 0.24 9.06
N ILE A 102 4.26 0.93 9.58
CA ILE A 102 4.37 1.97 10.59
C ILE A 102 4.05 1.37 11.96
N THR A 103 4.92 1.56 12.94
CA THR A 103 4.71 1.13 14.32
C THR A 103 4.48 2.34 15.21
N MET A 104 3.46 2.28 16.07
CA MET A 104 3.10 3.34 17.01
C MET A 104 3.64 3.05 18.41
N ARG A 105 3.88 4.10 19.19
CA ARG A 105 4.23 4.05 20.61
C ARG A 105 3.05 4.48 21.46
#